data_AF-A0A7J7F904-F1
#
_entry.id   AF-A0A7J7F904-F1
#
_cell.length_a   1.000
_cell.length_b   1.000
_cell.length_c   1.000
_cell.angle_alpha   90.00
_cell.angle_beta   90.00
_cell.angle_gamma   90.00
#
_symmetry.space_group_name_H-M   'P 1'
#
loop_
_entity.id
_entity.type
_entity.pdbx_description
1 polymer ?
#
loop_
_entity_poly.entity_id
_entity_poly.type
_entity_poly.pdbx_seq_one_letter_code
_entity_poly.pdbx_strand_id
1 'polypeptide(L)'
;MAAARRCLSLLLLSTCVALLLQPPLGTQGSPLEPVYPGDNATPEEMAQYAAELRRYINMLTRPRYGKRDKEDTLEFLEWGSPEAPGPRELSPMDL
;
A
#
# COMPACT_ATOMS: atom_id res chain seq x y z
N MET A 1 -22.53 6.40 -46.76
CA MET A 1 -21.53 5.64 -45.97
C MET A 1 -20.41 6.50 -45.36
N ALA A 2 -19.96 7.60 -45.99
CA ALA A 2 -18.88 8.44 -45.45
C ALA A 2 -19.23 9.20 -44.14
N ALA A 3 -20.47 9.69 -44.02
CA ALA A 3 -20.94 10.38 -42.81
C ALA A 3 -20.99 9.46 -41.60
N ALA A 4 -21.48 8.23 -41.76
CA ALA A 4 -21.52 7.23 -40.69
C ALA A 4 -20.11 6.88 -40.17
N ARG A 5 -19.13 6.76 -41.06
CA ARG A 5 -17.72 6.53 -40.69
C ARG A 5 -17.14 7.71 -39.90
N ARG A 6 -17.47 8.94 -40.29
CA ARG A 6 -17.08 10.16 -39.54
C ARG A 6 -17.71 10.18 -38.15
N CYS A 7 -19.00 9.90 -38.02
CA CYS A 7 -19.67 9.84 -36.71
C CYS A 7 -19.04 8.78 -35.80
N LEU A 8 -18.81 7.57 -36.30
CA LEU A 8 -18.16 6.51 -35.53
C LEU A 8 -16.74 6.91 -35.11
N SER A 9 -15.97 7.56 -35.98
CA SER A 9 -14.63 8.05 -35.63
C SER A 9 -14.67 9.11 -34.52
N LEU A 10 -15.64 10.02 -34.54
CA LEU A 10 -15.79 11.05 -33.51
C LEU A 10 -16.22 10.44 -32.17
N LEU A 11 -17.13 9.47 -32.19
CA LEU A 11 -17.54 8.74 -30.99
C LEU A 11 -16.35 7.98 -30.38
N LEU A 12 -15.58 7.28 -31.20
CA LEU A 12 -14.42 6.52 -30.75
C LEU A 12 -13.32 7.44 -30.17
N LEU A 13 -13.02 8.55 -30.85
CA LEU A 13 -12.11 9.57 -30.32
C LEU A 13 -12.60 10.15 -28.99
N SER A 14 -13.89 10.48 -28.88
CA SER A 14 -14.49 10.98 -27.64
C SER A 14 -14.34 9.97 -26.51
N THR A 15 -14.59 8.68 -26.77
CA THR A 15 -14.42 7.64 -25.75
C THR A 15 -12.96 7.47 -25.35
N CYS A 16 -12.01 7.50 -26.29
CA CYS A 16 -10.58 7.45 -25.98
C CYS A 16 -10.14 8.61 -25.10
N VAL A 17 -10.57 9.83 -25.41
CA VAL A 17 -10.25 11.01 -24.58
C VAL A 17 -10.88 10.89 -23.19
N ALA A 18 -12.12 10.40 -23.07
CA ALA A 18 -12.75 10.16 -21.78
C ALA A 18 -11.98 9.13 -20.94
N LEU A 19 -11.56 8.02 -21.56
CA LEU A 19 -10.72 6.98 -20.94
C LEU A 19 -9.34 7.49 -20.49
N LEU A 20 -8.74 8.41 -21.25
CA LEU A 20 -7.44 9.02 -20.90
C LEU A 20 -7.57 10.10 -19.82
N LEU A 21 -8.73 10.76 -19.73
CA LEU A 21 -9.01 11.77 -18.71
C LEU A 21 -9.43 11.15 -17.37
N GLN A 22 -9.87 9.88 -17.38
CA GLN A 22 -10.01 9.13 -16.14
C GLN A 22 -8.66 9.13 -15.41
N PRO A 23 -8.60 9.51 -14.13
CA PRO A 23 -7.38 9.46 -13.35
C PRO A 23 -6.78 8.07 -13.54
N PRO A 24 -5.51 7.96 -13.95
CA PRO A 24 -4.90 6.66 -14.10
C PRO A 24 -4.97 5.97 -12.75
N LEU A 25 -5.82 4.95 -12.65
CA LEU A 25 -5.80 3.97 -11.57
C LEU A 25 -4.46 3.21 -11.67
N GLY A 26 -3.36 3.86 -11.30
CA GLY A 26 -2.07 3.19 -11.14
C GLY A 26 -0.93 3.57 -12.08
N THR A 27 -0.91 4.73 -12.76
CA THR A 27 0.39 5.20 -13.32
C THR A 27 1.23 5.77 -12.18
N GLN A 28 2.01 4.87 -11.59
CA GLN A 28 2.97 5.09 -10.50
C GLN A 28 4.13 6.00 -10.96
N GLY A 29 3.87 7.29 -11.17
CA GLY A 29 4.88 8.30 -10.89
C GLY A 29 5.07 8.33 -9.38
N SER A 30 6.33 8.36 -8.90
CA SER A 30 6.74 8.25 -7.48
C SER A 30 5.63 8.65 -6.50
N PRO A 31 5.21 7.76 -5.58
CA PRO A 31 4.07 8.06 -4.74
C PRO A 31 4.36 9.27 -3.87
N LEU A 32 3.48 10.26 -3.99
CA LEU A 32 3.45 11.40 -3.10
C LEU A 32 2.99 10.92 -1.73
N GLU A 33 3.65 11.37 -0.67
CA GLU A 33 3.21 11.10 0.70
C GLU A 33 1.76 11.60 0.87
N PRO A 34 0.82 10.76 1.32
CA PRO A 34 -0.57 11.16 1.46
C PRO A 34 -0.68 12.26 2.52
N VAL A 35 -1.45 13.30 2.22
CA VAL A 35 -1.61 14.46 3.10
C VAL A 35 -2.72 14.18 4.10
N TYR A 36 -2.43 14.39 5.38
CA TYR A 36 -3.42 14.23 6.45
C TYR A 36 -4.54 15.28 6.30
N PRO A 37 -5.82 14.88 6.18
CA PRO A 37 -6.93 15.81 5.95
C PRO A 37 -7.30 16.65 7.19
N GLY A 38 -6.71 16.36 8.36
CA GLY A 38 -6.95 17.09 9.61
C GLY A 38 -7.99 16.44 10.51
N ASP A 39 -8.06 16.91 11.76
CA ASP A 39 -8.90 16.31 12.82
C ASP A 39 -10.42 16.52 12.60
N ASN A 40 -10.79 17.50 11.78
CA ASN A 40 -12.19 17.81 11.43
C ASN A 40 -12.65 17.14 10.13
N ALA A 41 -11.86 16.20 9.60
CA ALA A 41 -12.18 15.52 8.36
C ALA A 41 -13.45 14.67 8.50
N THR A 42 -14.19 14.57 7.40
CA THR A 42 -15.32 13.64 7.32
C THR A 42 -14.82 12.19 7.39
N PRO A 43 -15.64 11.24 7.87
CA PRO A 43 -15.24 9.83 7.93
C PRO A 43 -14.89 9.26 6.55
N GLU A 44 -15.52 9.77 5.49
CA GLU A 44 -15.22 9.41 4.11
C GLU A 44 -13.81 9.85 3.69
N GLU A 45 -13.41 11.09 4.01
CA GLU A 45 -12.06 11.60 3.74
C GLU A 45 -11.00 10.86 4.54
N MET A 46 -11.30 10.51 5.80
CA MET A 46 -10.39 9.71 6.63
C MET A 46 -10.21 8.29 6.06
N ALA A 47 -11.28 7.68 5.56
CA ALA A 47 -11.22 6.37 4.91
C ALA A 47 -10.39 6.41 3.62
N GLN A 48 -10.52 7.48 2.83
CA GLN A 48 -9.70 7.69 1.64
C GLN A 48 -8.22 7.86 2.01
N TYR A 49 -7.92 8.71 2.99
CA TYR A 49 -6.55 8.88 3.51
C TYR A 49 -5.94 7.55 3.98
N ALA A 50 -6.70 6.75 4.74
CA ALA A 50 -6.23 5.44 5.20
C ALA A 50 -5.96 4.46 4.05
N ALA A 51 -6.81 4.46 3.01
CA ALA A 51 -6.61 3.64 1.83
C ALA A 51 -5.35 4.06 1.04
N GLU A 52 -5.14 5.37 0.87
CA GLU A 52 -3.96 5.94 0.23
C GLU A 52 -2.69 5.63 1.02
N LEU A 53 -2.72 5.78 2.36
CA LEU A 53 -1.61 5.46 3.25
C LEU A 53 -1.22 3.98 3.15
N ARG A 54 -2.20 3.07 3.14
CA ARG A 54 -1.93 1.64 2.96
C ARG A 54 -1.27 1.36 1.61
N ARG A 55 -1.72 2.01 0.55
CA ARG A 55 -1.13 1.89 -0.79
C ARG A 55 0.30 2.43 -0.82
N TYR A 56 0.55 3.57 -0.18
CA TYR A 56 1.88 4.16 -0.04
C TYR A 56 2.86 3.22 0.65
N ILE A 57 2.49 2.73 1.84
CA ILE A 57 3.30 1.79 2.62
C ILE A 57 3.57 0.53 1.82
N ASN A 58 2.53 -0.06 1.22
CA ASN A 58 2.70 -1.26 0.40
C ASN A 58 3.68 -1.03 -0.74
N MET A 59 3.69 0.15 -1.36
CA MET A 59 4.63 0.42 -2.45
C MET A 59 6.07 0.61 -1.98
N LEU A 60 6.28 1.29 -0.84
CA LEU A 60 7.61 1.47 -0.25
C LEU A 60 8.18 0.14 0.26
N THR A 61 7.35 -0.67 0.88
CA THR A 61 7.79 -1.86 1.63
C THR A 61 7.69 -3.15 0.83
N ARG A 62 6.94 -3.19 -0.28
CA ARG A 62 6.76 -4.42 -1.06
C ARG A 62 8.14 -4.97 -1.43
N PRO A 63 8.50 -6.16 -0.91
CA PRO A 63 9.77 -6.77 -1.23
C PRO A 63 9.86 -6.94 -2.73
N ARG A 64 10.93 -6.43 -3.31
CA ARG A 64 11.31 -6.80 -4.66
C ARG A 64 11.89 -8.20 -4.53
N TYR A 65 11.06 -9.22 -4.73
CA TYR A 65 11.49 -10.60 -4.78
C TYR A 65 12.52 -10.73 -5.92
N GLY A 66 13.79 -10.69 -5.53
CA GLY A 66 14.97 -11.13 -6.25
C GLY A 66 15.80 -11.97 -5.28
N LYS A 67 16.77 -12.74 -5.77
CA LYS A 67 17.69 -13.51 -4.92
C LYS A 67 18.36 -12.55 -3.93
N ARG A 68 17.80 -12.43 -2.72
CA ARG A 68 18.48 -11.85 -1.58
C ARG A 68 19.29 -12.99 -0.99
N ASP A 69 20.58 -12.74 -0.85
CA ASP A 69 21.51 -13.68 -0.27
C ASP A 69 21.03 -14.02 1.15
N LYS A 70 21.24 -15.28 1.54
CA LYS A 70 20.53 -15.94 2.64
C LYS A 70 20.92 -15.40 4.02
N GLU A 71 21.88 -14.48 4.09
CA GLU A 71 22.42 -13.92 5.32
C GLU A 71 21.38 -13.09 6.10
N ASP A 72 20.51 -12.33 5.44
CA ASP A 72 19.47 -11.51 6.10
C ASP A 72 18.42 -12.33 6.87
N THR A 73 18.32 -13.64 6.61
CA THR A 73 17.37 -14.53 7.30
C THR A 73 17.84 -14.88 8.72
N LEU A 74 19.16 -14.84 8.98
CA LEU A 74 19.71 -15.11 10.31
C LEU A 74 19.52 -13.92 11.27
N GLU A 75 19.72 -12.70 10.79
CA GLU A 75 19.51 -11.45 11.55
C GLU A 75 18.07 -11.30 12.05
N PHE A 76 17.07 -11.67 11.23
CA PHE A 76 15.67 -11.59 11.62
C PHE A 76 15.26 -12.65 12.67
N LEU A 77 15.93 -13.81 12.67
CA LEU A 77 15.68 -14.87 13.66
C LEU A 77 16.33 -14.55 15.01
N GLU A 78 17.43 -13.79 15.01
CA GLU A 78 18.11 -13.33 16.22
C GLU A 78 17.30 -12.26 16.97
N TRP A 79 16.66 -11.33 16.24
CA TRP A 79 15.81 -10.29 16.84
C TRP A 79 14.49 -10.83 17.44
N GLY A 80 14.06 -12.02 16.98
CA GLY A 80 12.77 -12.62 17.33
C GLY A 80 12.80 -13.60 18.50
N SER A 81 13.86 -13.65 19.32
CA SER A 81 13.90 -14.52 20.50
C SER A 81 13.32 -13.78 21.71
N PRO A 82 12.05 -13.99 22.10
CA PRO A 82 11.63 -13.63 23.44
C PRO A 82 12.40 -14.53 24.39
N GLU A 83 13.30 -13.95 25.18
CA GLU A 83 13.85 -14.60 26.36
C GLU A 83 12.68 -15.24 27.12
N ALA A 84 12.62 -16.57 27.07
CA ALA A 84 11.65 -17.32 27.83
C ALA A 84 11.83 -16.93 29.31
N PRO A 85 10.75 -16.61 30.04
CA PRO A 85 10.89 -16.37 31.46
C PRO A 85 11.39 -17.69 32.08
N GLY A 86 12.61 -17.66 32.62
CA GLY A 86 13.20 -18.81 33.31
C GLY A 86 12.26 -19.34 34.40
N PRO A 87 12.41 -20.61 34.80
CA PRO A 87 11.54 -21.19 35.82
C PRO A 87 11.69 -20.35 37.08
N ARG A 88 10.60 -19.69 37.50
CA ARG A 88 10.55 -19.02 38.79
C ARG A 88 10.64 -20.10 39.85
N GLU A 89 11.81 -20.25 40.47
CA GLU A 89 11.92 -21.01 41.71
C GLU A 89 10.99 -20.38 42.74
N LEU A 90 10.00 -21.16 43.15
CA LEU A 90 9.15 -20.83 44.28
C LEU A 90 10.00 -20.96 45.55
N SER A 91 10.46 -19.83 46.07
CA SER A 91 11.14 -19.75 47.36
C SER A 91 10.17 -20.20 48.47
N PRO A 92 10.57 -21.13 49.37
CA PRO A 92 9.71 -21.65 50.43
C PRO A 92 9.71 -20.68 51.62
N MET A 93 8.94 -19.60 51.55
CA MET A 93 8.71 -18.70 52.69
C MET A 93 7.24 -18.30 52.86
N ASP A 94 6.33 -19.21 52.47
CA ASP A 94 4.91 -19.15 52.82
C ASP A 94 4.55 -20.40 53.65
N LEU A 95 4.92 -20.37 54.93
CA LEU A 95 4.40 -21.25 55.98
C LEU A 95 4.31 -20.45 57.29
#